data_AF-A0A232EIF8-F1
#
_entry.id   AF-A0A232EIF8-F1
#
_cell.length_a   1.000
_cell.length_b   1.000
_cell.length_c   1.000
_cell.angle_alpha   90.00
_cell.angle_beta   90.00
_cell.angle_gamma   90.00
#
_symmetry.space_group_name_H-M   'P 1'
#
loop_
_entity.id
_entity.type
_entity.pdbx_description
1 polymer ?
#
loop_
_entity_poly.entity_id
_entity_poly.type
_entity_poly.pdbx_seq_one_letter_code
_entity_poly.pdbx_strand_id
1 'polypeptide(L)'
;MQLQSIFYKRLRNSDNFEDFTDGVLYKEFIQSLLQNKIMNSLTATYNKPITCRIWFGKDKPDMNIFLKHYVVYMNKLADEGIEFKINGVNNNRYYIHVVCCCVDSVARSPMVGMVQYNGYFGCHWCLHPGVYIRSSRGGCVKYVLLNEAPLNRTERETLQNMQLSIRSVNPVFGIKKPSILVNLRSFNVISGFVPDSMHCICLGIAEQFAKYWFDTSNIPFSLSNEEINIIDDLVLKIKAPNQIARLSRSMKERSWLKAREFENWILYYSLPILITIPHMLICVQHWSLLVEVFHILNRDKIRKNQITHADKLLKKLVAYTELYYSQAAMTYNVHQLLHIAQSVTN
;
A
#
# COMPACT_ATOMS: atom_id res chain seq x y z
N MET A 1 -18.11 9.12 35.12
CA MET A 1 -19.49 9.16 34.59
C MET A 1 -19.70 10.09 33.37
N GLN A 2 -18.71 10.89 32.93
CA GLN A 2 -18.83 11.78 31.75
C GLN A 2 -18.27 11.20 30.43
N LEU A 3 -17.48 10.12 30.46
CA LEU A 3 -16.90 9.49 29.26
C LEU A 3 -17.82 8.45 28.60
N GLN A 4 -18.74 7.85 29.36
CA GLN A 4 -19.69 6.86 28.85
C GLN A 4 -20.82 7.51 28.02
N SER A 5 -21.18 8.77 28.31
CA SER A 5 -22.16 9.53 27.52
C SER A 5 -21.60 10.01 26.17
N ILE A 6 -20.28 10.22 26.06
CA ILE A 6 -19.61 10.58 24.79
C ILE A 6 -19.62 9.40 23.82
N PHE A 7 -19.48 8.16 24.31
CA PHE A 7 -19.58 6.96 23.48
C PHE A 7 -21.01 6.68 23.02
N TYR A 8 -22.01 6.87 23.88
CA TYR A 8 -23.42 6.68 23.50
C TYR A 8 -23.96 7.74 22.53
N LYS A 9 -23.43 8.99 22.57
CA LYS A 9 -23.82 10.05 21.63
C LYS A 9 -23.28 9.87 20.21
N ARG A 10 -22.25 9.04 20.00
CA ARG A 10 -21.70 8.77 18.65
C ARG A 10 -22.49 7.74 17.83
N LEU A 11 -23.50 7.10 18.41
CA LEU A 11 -24.31 6.07 17.75
C LEU A 11 -25.71 6.54 17.29
N ARG A 12 -26.09 7.82 17.49
CA ARG A 12 -27.47 8.29 17.23
C ARG A 12 -27.67 9.69 16.64
N ASN A 13 -26.65 10.30 16.05
CA ASN A 13 -26.86 11.50 15.21
C ASN A 13 -26.52 11.17 13.76
N SER A 14 -27.42 10.43 13.12
CA SER A 14 -27.45 10.12 11.69
C SER A 14 -28.36 11.10 10.95
N ASP A 15 -28.19 12.41 11.17
CA ASP A 15 -28.95 13.44 10.44
C ASP A 15 -28.07 14.37 9.61
N ASN A 16 -26.75 14.16 9.61
CA ASN A 16 -25.85 14.78 8.65
C ASN A 16 -24.92 13.70 8.07
N PHE A 17 -25.20 13.29 6.84
CA PHE A 17 -24.34 12.41 6.06
C PHE A 17 -23.14 13.22 5.56
N GLU A 18 -22.04 13.22 6.32
CA GLU A 18 -20.75 13.70 5.80
C GLU A 18 -19.98 12.52 5.20
N ASP A 19 -19.76 12.62 3.90
CA ASP A 19 -18.97 11.70 3.09
C ASP A 19 -17.49 11.78 3.52
N PHE A 20 -16.95 10.67 4.01
CA PHE A 20 -15.56 10.59 4.49
C PHE A 20 -14.66 9.98 3.42
N THR A 21 -14.36 10.75 2.37
CA THR A 21 -13.17 10.58 1.53
C THR A 21 -12.68 11.98 1.11
N ASP A 22 -11.38 12.18 0.90
CA ASP A 22 -10.86 13.41 0.27
C ASP A 22 -11.08 13.40 -1.27
N GLY A 23 -11.92 12.47 -1.74
CA GLY A 23 -11.74 11.69 -2.96
C GLY A 23 -12.01 12.46 -4.24
N VAL A 24 -10.95 12.70 -5.01
CA VAL A 24 -11.07 13.22 -6.37
C VAL A 24 -11.56 12.13 -7.30
N LEU A 25 -11.01 10.90 -7.24
CA LEU A 25 -11.51 9.78 -8.05
C LEU A 25 -12.85 9.26 -7.55
N TYR A 26 -13.08 9.22 -6.24
CA TYR A 26 -14.42 8.91 -5.72
C TYR A 26 -15.45 9.95 -6.18
N LYS A 27 -15.13 11.26 -6.13
CA LYS A 27 -16.00 12.31 -6.65
C LYS A 27 -16.19 12.21 -8.17
N GLU A 28 -15.13 11.93 -8.94
CA GLU A 28 -15.22 11.69 -10.39
C GLU A 28 -16.04 10.43 -10.70
N PHE A 29 -15.89 9.36 -9.92
CA PHE A 29 -16.69 8.16 -10.00
C PHE A 29 -18.17 8.46 -9.70
N ILE A 30 -18.48 9.16 -8.60
CA ILE A 30 -19.83 9.61 -8.26
C ILE A 30 -20.40 10.51 -9.36
N GLN A 31 -19.60 11.41 -9.94
CA GLN A 31 -19.99 12.27 -11.06
C GLN A 31 -20.18 11.49 -12.37
N SER A 32 -19.52 10.35 -12.53
CA SER A 32 -19.68 9.45 -13.69
C SER A 32 -20.94 8.59 -13.61
N LEU A 33 -21.57 8.48 -12.43
CA LEU A 33 -22.87 7.82 -12.27
C LEU A 33 -23.97 8.71 -12.87
N LEU A 34 -24.89 8.11 -13.62
CA LEU A 34 -26.07 8.81 -14.18
C LEU A 34 -26.79 9.64 -13.11
N GLN A 35 -27.28 10.82 -13.45
CA GLN A 35 -27.90 11.79 -12.53
C GLN A 35 -29.05 11.22 -11.68
N ASN A 36 -29.70 10.15 -12.16
CA ASN A 36 -30.78 9.42 -11.47
C ASN A 36 -30.27 8.34 -10.49
N LYS A 37 -28.96 8.07 -10.46
CA LYS A 37 -28.25 7.13 -9.55
C LYS A 37 -27.43 7.86 -8.47
N ILE A 38 -27.41 9.20 -8.47
CA ILE A 38 -26.76 10.01 -7.43
C ILE A 38 -27.71 10.06 -6.22
N MET A 39 -27.66 9.06 -5.35
CA MET A 39 -28.43 9.01 -4.11
C MET A 39 -27.59 8.37 -3.01
N ASN A 40 -27.40 9.12 -1.91
CA ASN A 40 -27.01 8.65 -0.57
C ASN A 40 -25.97 7.52 -0.54
N SER A 41 -24.73 7.81 -0.92
CA SER A 41 -23.63 6.86 -0.75
C SER A 41 -23.28 6.70 0.73
N LEU A 42 -23.32 5.46 1.22
CA LEU A 42 -22.89 5.05 2.55
C LEU A 42 -21.65 4.18 2.41
N THR A 43 -20.51 4.67 2.90
CA THR A 43 -19.31 3.83 3.06
C THR A 43 -19.47 2.99 4.32
N ALA A 44 -19.64 1.67 4.14
CA ALA A 44 -19.72 0.72 5.24
C ALA A 44 -18.42 -0.09 5.35
N THR A 45 -17.74 0.01 6.50
CA THR A 45 -16.58 -0.84 6.81
C THR A 45 -17.07 -2.16 7.39
N TYR A 46 -16.81 -3.27 6.69
CA TYR A 46 -17.11 -4.59 7.23
C TYR A 46 -16.04 -4.98 8.25
N ASN A 47 -16.45 -5.31 9.48
CA ASN A 47 -15.54 -5.82 10.51
C ASN A 47 -15.01 -7.23 10.19
N LYS A 48 -15.57 -7.91 9.18
CA LYS A 48 -15.17 -9.26 8.76
C LYS A 48 -15.08 -9.33 7.23
N PRO A 49 -13.98 -9.87 6.68
CA PRO A 49 -13.87 -10.08 5.24
C PRO A 49 -14.90 -11.10 4.77
N ILE A 50 -15.52 -10.83 3.61
CA ILE A 50 -16.38 -11.80 2.93
C ILE A 50 -15.50 -12.57 1.95
N THR A 51 -15.45 -13.88 2.10
CA THR A 51 -14.71 -14.72 1.15
C THR A 51 -15.50 -14.83 -0.15
N CYS A 52 -15.02 -14.20 -1.21
CA CYS A 52 -15.69 -14.25 -2.51
C CYS A 52 -15.33 -15.50 -3.31
N ARG A 53 -14.07 -15.95 -3.25
CA ARG A 53 -13.57 -17.09 -4.04
C ARG A 53 -12.42 -17.79 -3.33
N ILE A 54 -12.28 -19.10 -3.56
CA ILE A 54 -11.19 -19.94 -3.05
C ILE A 54 -10.63 -20.74 -4.23
N TRP A 55 -9.29 -20.83 -4.31
CA TRP A 55 -8.60 -21.66 -5.29
C TRP A 55 -8.04 -22.90 -4.60
N PHE A 56 -8.28 -24.07 -5.19
CA PHE A 56 -7.70 -25.34 -4.75
C PHE A 56 -6.84 -25.91 -5.88
N GLY A 57 -5.53 -25.69 -5.77
CA GLY A 57 -4.54 -26.18 -6.72
C GLY A 57 -3.15 -26.10 -6.14
N LYS A 58 -2.22 -26.92 -6.66
CA LYS A 58 -0.82 -26.91 -6.22
C LYS A 58 -0.09 -25.63 -6.65
N ASP A 59 -0.44 -25.12 -7.83
CA ASP A 59 0.14 -23.92 -8.41
C ASP A 59 -0.75 -22.70 -8.23
N LYS A 60 -0.17 -21.51 -8.46
CA LYS A 60 -0.94 -20.27 -8.52
C LYS A 60 -1.99 -20.34 -9.63
N PRO A 61 -3.24 -19.89 -9.39
CA PRO A 61 -4.26 -19.92 -10.42
C PRO A 61 -3.89 -19.02 -11.59
N ASP A 62 -4.37 -19.36 -12.78
CA ASP A 62 -4.52 -18.34 -13.81
C ASP A 62 -5.54 -17.31 -13.34
N MET A 63 -5.06 -16.10 -13.04
CA MET A 63 -5.90 -15.04 -12.49
C MET A 63 -7.02 -14.60 -13.43
N ASN A 64 -6.90 -14.74 -14.75
CA ASN A 64 -7.99 -14.39 -15.66
C ASN A 64 -9.14 -15.39 -15.52
N ILE A 65 -8.83 -16.69 -15.43
CA ILE A 65 -9.84 -17.74 -15.18
C ILE A 65 -10.41 -17.58 -13.77
N PHE A 66 -9.54 -17.38 -12.78
CA PHE A 66 -9.92 -17.23 -11.38
C PHE A 66 -10.67 -15.94 -11.07
N LEU A 67 -10.65 -14.92 -11.92
CA LEU A 67 -11.39 -13.67 -11.68
C LEU A 67 -12.56 -13.46 -12.65
N LYS A 68 -12.68 -14.25 -13.75
CA LYS A 68 -13.76 -14.12 -14.74
C LYS A 68 -15.18 -14.05 -14.13
N HIS A 69 -15.58 -15.05 -13.35
CA HIS A 69 -16.91 -15.05 -12.72
C HIS A 69 -17.10 -13.91 -11.71
N TYR A 70 -16.03 -13.50 -11.02
CA TYR A 70 -16.07 -12.36 -10.11
C TYR A 70 -16.39 -11.07 -10.89
N VAL A 71 -15.72 -10.83 -12.01
CA VAL A 71 -15.96 -9.66 -12.85
C VAL A 71 -17.40 -9.63 -13.38
N VAL A 72 -17.90 -10.75 -13.90
CA VAL A 72 -19.29 -10.85 -14.38
C VAL A 72 -20.28 -10.55 -13.25
N TYR A 73 -20.06 -11.14 -12.07
CA TYR A 73 -20.95 -10.95 -10.93
C TYR A 73 -20.92 -9.49 -10.42
N MET A 74 -19.74 -8.90 -10.26
CA MET A 74 -19.62 -7.51 -9.80
C MET A 74 -20.20 -6.51 -10.80
N ASN A 75 -20.05 -6.74 -12.11
CA ASN A 75 -20.70 -5.91 -13.12
C ASN A 75 -22.23 -6.02 -13.04
N LYS A 76 -22.76 -7.22 -12.82
CA LYS A 76 -24.20 -7.40 -12.59
C LYS A 76 -24.68 -6.59 -11.38
N LEU A 77 -23.94 -6.64 -10.28
CA LEU A 77 -24.25 -5.87 -9.06
C LEU A 77 -24.16 -4.36 -9.26
N ALA A 78 -23.23 -3.89 -10.10
CA ALA A 78 -23.10 -2.48 -10.45
C ALA A 78 -24.22 -1.99 -11.38
N ASP A 79 -24.68 -2.84 -12.30
CA ASP A 79 -25.72 -2.49 -13.27
C ASP A 79 -27.14 -2.60 -12.68
N GLU A 80 -27.45 -3.76 -12.08
CA GLU A 80 -28.79 -4.16 -11.66
C GLU A 80 -29.09 -3.81 -10.19
N GLY A 81 -28.05 -3.82 -9.35
CA GLY A 81 -28.16 -3.67 -7.89
C GLY A 81 -28.73 -4.91 -7.17
N ILE A 82 -28.85 -4.82 -5.85
CA ILE A 82 -29.51 -5.81 -4.98
C ILE A 82 -30.63 -5.12 -4.23
N GLU A 83 -31.82 -5.73 -4.23
CA GLU A 83 -32.95 -5.29 -3.42
C GLU A 83 -33.05 -6.15 -2.17
N PHE A 84 -33.08 -5.50 -1.00
CA PHE A 84 -33.39 -6.18 0.26
C PHE A 84 -33.99 -5.20 1.27
N LYS A 85 -34.80 -5.75 2.18
CA LYS A 85 -35.48 -4.96 3.21
C LYS A 85 -34.57 -4.81 4.42
N ILE A 86 -34.37 -3.57 4.88
CA ILE A 86 -33.69 -3.27 6.14
C ILE A 86 -34.71 -2.62 7.08
N ASN A 87 -34.87 -3.15 8.29
CA ASN A 87 -35.70 -2.56 9.35
C ASN A 87 -37.14 -2.20 8.94
N GLY A 88 -37.77 -3.01 8.08
CA GLY A 88 -39.15 -2.80 7.64
C GLY A 88 -39.34 -1.71 6.58
N VAL A 89 -38.27 -1.04 6.14
CA VAL A 89 -38.29 -0.13 4.98
C VAL A 89 -38.22 -0.97 3.70
N ASN A 90 -39.25 -0.85 2.85
CA ASN A 90 -39.31 -1.53 1.55
C ASN A 90 -38.56 -0.71 0.48
N ASN A 91 -38.08 -1.40 -0.58
CA ASN A 91 -37.59 -0.83 -1.85
C ASN A 91 -36.24 -0.09 -1.87
N ASN A 92 -35.30 -0.37 -0.96
CA ASN A 92 -33.93 0.10 -1.17
C ASN A 92 -33.19 -0.83 -2.14
N ARG A 93 -32.80 -0.30 -3.30
CA ARG A 93 -31.91 -0.97 -4.26
C ARG A 93 -30.50 -0.44 -4.09
N TYR A 94 -29.55 -1.34 -3.83
CA TYR A 94 -28.16 -1.01 -3.57
C TYR A 94 -27.28 -1.45 -4.73
N TYR A 95 -26.49 -0.54 -5.27
CA TYR A 95 -25.52 -0.83 -6.32
C TYR A 95 -24.14 -1.01 -5.71
N ILE A 96 -23.43 -2.06 -6.13
CA ILE A 96 -22.12 -2.39 -5.57
C ILE A 96 -21.06 -2.19 -6.64
N HIS A 97 -20.09 -1.32 -6.35
CA HIS A 97 -18.99 -0.99 -7.24
C HIS A 97 -17.65 -1.38 -6.62
N VAL A 98 -16.74 -1.91 -7.44
CA VAL A 98 -15.36 -2.20 -7.04
C VAL A 98 -14.52 -0.97 -7.35
N VAL A 99 -14.14 -0.23 -6.32
CA VAL A 99 -13.39 1.03 -6.48
C VAL A 99 -11.89 0.87 -6.22
N CYS A 100 -11.50 -0.13 -5.42
CA CYS A 100 -10.12 -0.31 -4.98
C CYS A 100 -9.76 -1.79 -4.82
N CYS A 101 -8.52 -2.14 -5.15
CA CYS A 101 -7.93 -3.46 -4.95
C CYS A 101 -6.57 -3.31 -4.25
N CYS A 102 -6.53 -3.70 -2.98
CA CYS A 102 -5.31 -3.72 -2.17
C CYS A 102 -4.76 -5.14 -2.12
N VAL A 103 -3.59 -5.35 -2.74
CA VAL A 103 -2.89 -6.64 -2.77
C VAL A 103 -1.38 -6.42 -2.73
N ASP A 104 -0.67 -7.39 -2.17
CA ASP A 104 0.80 -7.40 -2.20
C ASP A 104 1.34 -7.43 -3.65
N SER A 105 2.62 -7.11 -3.82
CA SER A 105 3.24 -7.00 -5.16
C SER A 105 3.30 -8.35 -5.90
N VAL A 106 3.36 -9.47 -5.18
CA VAL A 106 3.44 -10.83 -5.75
C VAL A 106 2.10 -11.27 -6.33
N ALA A 107 1.01 -10.92 -5.67
CA ALA A 107 -0.36 -11.18 -6.10
C ALA A 107 -0.83 -10.17 -7.16
N ARG A 108 -0.40 -8.90 -7.06
CA ARG A 108 -0.75 -7.85 -8.03
C ARG A 108 -0.29 -8.16 -9.44
N SER A 109 0.98 -8.56 -9.60
CA SER A 109 1.58 -8.86 -10.91
C SER A 109 0.74 -9.82 -11.76
N PRO A 110 0.35 -11.02 -11.28
CA PRO A 110 -0.49 -11.93 -12.06
C PRO A 110 -1.94 -11.46 -12.24
N MET A 111 -2.50 -10.67 -11.31
CA MET A 111 -3.84 -10.10 -11.46
C MET A 111 -3.90 -9.07 -12.59
N VAL A 112 -2.88 -8.22 -12.70
CA VAL A 112 -2.77 -7.21 -13.75
C VAL A 112 -2.21 -7.81 -15.06
N GLY A 113 -1.53 -8.96 -14.98
CA GLY A 113 -0.85 -9.54 -16.13
C GLY A 113 0.49 -8.86 -16.45
N MET A 114 1.18 -8.34 -15.43
CA MET A 114 2.48 -7.67 -15.55
C MET A 114 3.64 -8.57 -15.11
N VAL A 115 4.86 -8.19 -15.48
CA VAL A 115 6.09 -8.70 -14.85
C VAL A 115 6.05 -8.43 -13.34
N GLN A 116 6.84 -9.19 -12.58
CA GLN A 116 6.94 -9.01 -11.13
C GLN A 116 7.80 -7.79 -10.78
N TYR A 117 7.86 -7.50 -9.47
CA TYR A 117 8.58 -6.38 -8.88
C TYR A 117 10.08 -6.29 -9.26
N ASN A 118 10.69 -7.38 -9.73
CA ASN A 118 12.09 -7.45 -10.17
C ASN A 118 12.25 -7.43 -11.71
N GLY A 119 11.19 -7.14 -12.46
CA GLY A 119 11.22 -7.00 -13.91
C GLY A 119 11.38 -5.56 -14.38
N TYR A 120 11.89 -5.38 -15.60
CA TYR A 120 11.91 -4.08 -16.27
C TYR A 120 10.50 -3.57 -16.52
N PHE A 121 10.28 -2.26 -16.34
CA PHE A 121 8.95 -1.64 -16.39
C PHE A 121 7.95 -2.33 -15.44
N GLY A 122 8.43 -2.92 -14.34
CA GLY A 122 7.59 -3.69 -13.41
C GLY A 122 6.74 -2.84 -12.47
N CYS A 123 6.92 -1.51 -12.46
CA CYS A 123 6.03 -0.62 -11.73
C CYS A 123 4.64 -0.59 -12.36
N HIS A 124 3.65 -0.80 -11.51
CA HIS A 124 2.25 -0.80 -11.90
C HIS A 124 1.73 0.61 -12.23
N TRP A 125 2.29 1.64 -11.60
CA TRP A 125 1.78 3.01 -11.70
C TRP A 125 2.58 3.92 -12.63
N CYS A 126 3.84 3.60 -12.93
CA CYS A 126 4.68 4.40 -13.84
C CYS A 126 5.52 3.53 -14.77
N LEU A 127 6.12 4.18 -15.78
CA LEU A 127 6.96 3.58 -16.81
C LEU A 127 8.45 3.58 -16.44
N HIS A 128 8.77 3.48 -15.15
CA HIS A 128 10.16 3.40 -14.72
C HIS A 128 10.84 2.17 -15.36
N PRO A 129 11.92 2.34 -16.15
CA PRO A 129 12.52 1.25 -16.91
C PRO A 129 13.11 0.17 -16.00
N GLY A 130 13.67 0.59 -14.87
CA GLY A 130 14.42 -0.27 -13.96
C GLY A 130 15.85 -0.48 -14.45
N VAL A 131 16.77 -0.66 -13.52
CA VAL A 131 18.20 -0.85 -13.79
C VAL A 131 18.66 -2.12 -13.11
N TYR A 132 19.33 -3.00 -13.85
CA TYR A 132 19.90 -4.21 -13.25
C TYR A 132 21.14 -3.86 -12.43
N ILE A 133 21.07 -4.05 -11.12
CA ILE A 133 22.18 -3.79 -10.20
C ILE A 133 22.74 -5.13 -9.74
N ARG A 134 24.04 -5.36 -9.99
CA ARG A 134 24.76 -6.52 -9.47
C ARG A 134 25.04 -6.35 -7.98
N SER A 135 24.90 -7.42 -7.21
CA SER A 135 25.35 -7.51 -5.83
C SER A 135 26.13 -8.80 -5.61
N SER A 136 26.83 -8.90 -4.47
CA SER A 136 27.56 -10.10 -4.06
C SER A 136 26.67 -11.35 -3.93
N ARG A 137 25.36 -11.18 -3.75
CA ARG A 137 24.37 -12.27 -3.62
C ARG A 137 23.55 -12.51 -4.89
N GLY A 138 24.00 -11.96 -6.03
CA GLY A 138 23.25 -11.96 -7.28
C GLY A 138 22.65 -10.58 -7.60
N GLY A 139 22.41 -10.29 -8.87
CA GLY A 139 21.84 -9.02 -9.31
C GLY A 139 20.34 -9.09 -9.55
N CYS A 140 19.66 -7.95 -9.38
CA CYS A 140 18.25 -7.81 -9.70
C CYS A 140 17.92 -6.39 -10.19
N VAL A 141 16.75 -6.22 -10.81
CA VAL A 141 16.28 -4.90 -11.24
C VAL A 141 15.93 -4.04 -10.02
N LYS A 142 16.45 -2.82 -10.01
CA LYS A 142 16.23 -1.76 -9.03
C LYS A 142 15.59 -0.55 -9.69
N TYR A 143 14.96 0.29 -8.90
CA TYR A 143 14.24 1.49 -9.33
C TYR A 143 14.98 2.72 -8.81
N VAL A 144 16.19 2.92 -9.36
CA VAL A 144 17.09 4.03 -9.02
C VAL A 144 16.48 5.38 -9.39
N LEU A 145 16.99 6.46 -8.81
CA LEU A 145 16.64 7.81 -9.20
C LEU A 145 17.04 8.04 -10.66
N LEU A 146 16.14 8.67 -11.40
CA LEU A 146 16.36 9.10 -12.77
C LEU A 146 16.53 10.62 -12.78
N ASN A 147 17.23 11.13 -13.79
CA ASN A 147 17.33 12.57 -14.01
C ASN A 147 15.95 13.20 -14.27
N GLU A 148 15.05 12.45 -14.92
CA GLU A 148 13.68 12.85 -15.19
C GLU A 148 12.71 11.87 -14.55
N ALA A 149 11.63 12.38 -13.95
CA ALA A 149 10.61 11.54 -13.36
C ALA A 149 9.97 10.64 -14.43
N PRO A 150 9.80 9.33 -14.15
CA PRO A 150 9.17 8.44 -15.10
C PRO A 150 7.72 8.86 -15.33
N LEU A 151 7.26 8.73 -16.57
CA LEU A 151 5.86 8.99 -16.92
C LEU A 151 4.94 8.04 -16.15
N ASN A 152 3.84 8.58 -15.63
CA ASN A 152 2.77 7.77 -15.05
C ASN A 152 2.08 6.97 -16.14
N ARG A 153 1.66 5.75 -15.82
CA ARG A 153 0.84 4.94 -16.71
C ARG A 153 -0.56 5.52 -16.73
N THR A 154 -1.12 5.62 -17.94
CA THR A 154 -2.55 5.84 -18.11
C THR A 154 -3.27 4.52 -18.38
N GLU A 155 -4.54 4.44 -18.04
CA GLU A 155 -5.35 3.27 -18.36
C GLU A 155 -5.40 3.05 -19.88
N ARG A 156 -5.63 4.11 -20.66
CA ARG A 156 -5.69 4.07 -22.13
C ARG A 156 -4.44 3.44 -22.74
N GLU A 157 -3.24 3.91 -22.37
CA GLU A 157 -1.97 3.37 -22.88
C GLU A 157 -1.72 1.96 -22.37
N THR A 158 -2.13 1.67 -21.13
CA THR A 158 -2.00 0.31 -20.58
C THR A 158 -2.87 -0.68 -21.35
N LEU A 159 -4.09 -0.32 -21.74
CA LEU A 159 -4.96 -1.15 -22.58
C LEU A 159 -4.34 -1.38 -23.97
N GLN A 160 -3.74 -0.36 -24.57
CA GLN A 160 -3.00 -0.50 -25.83
C GLN A 160 -1.82 -1.47 -25.68
N ASN A 161 -1.03 -1.32 -24.61
CA ASN A 161 0.09 -2.22 -24.31
C ASN A 161 -0.38 -3.66 -24.04
N MET A 162 -1.53 -3.85 -23.39
CA MET A 162 -2.16 -5.17 -23.22
C MET A 162 -2.54 -5.78 -24.56
N GLN A 163 -3.13 -5.03 -25.49
CA GLN A 163 -3.45 -5.53 -26.83
C GLN A 163 -2.18 -5.94 -27.60
N LEU A 164 -1.13 -5.12 -27.54
CA LEU A 164 0.15 -5.44 -28.16
C LEU A 164 0.80 -6.70 -27.54
N SER A 165 0.64 -6.89 -26.23
CA SER A 165 1.20 -8.06 -25.53
C SER A 165 0.64 -9.40 -26.02
N ILE A 166 -0.57 -9.43 -26.62
CA ILE A 166 -1.17 -10.65 -27.17
C ILE A 166 -0.32 -11.24 -28.31
N ARG A 167 0.32 -10.36 -29.09
CA ARG A 167 1.12 -10.72 -30.27
C ARG A 167 2.62 -10.72 -29.99
N SER A 168 3.03 -10.33 -28.78
CA SER A 168 4.43 -10.20 -28.41
C SER A 168 4.87 -11.37 -27.53
N VAL A 169 6.03 -11.94 -27.83
CA VAL A 169 6.68 -12.93 -26.95
C VAL A 169 7.27 -12.26 -25.71
N ASN A 170 7.75 -11.02 -25.87
CA ASN A 170 8.37 -10.25 -24.80
C ASN A 170 7.36 -9.31 -24.13
N PRO A 171 7.53 -9.00 -22.83
CA PRO A 171 6.67 -8.04 -22.16
C PRO A 171 6.72 -6.66 -22.83
N VAL A 172 5.55 -6.07 -23.11
CA VAL A 172 5.41 -4.72 -23.68
C VAL A 172 5.32 -3.72 -22.53
N PHE A 173 6.40 -2.97 -22.27
CA PHE A 173 6.51 -2.11 -21.08
C PHE A 173 6.06 -2.84 -19.81
N GLY A 174 6.58 -4.04 -19.58
CA GLY A 174 6.25 -4.86 -18.42
C GLY A 174 4.89 -5.57 -18.46
N ILE A 175 4.04 -5.32 -19.46
CA ILE A 175 2.78 -6.06 -19.65
C ILE A 175 3.05 -7.39 -20.36
N LYS A 176 2.64 -8.50 -19.75
CA LYS A 176 2.77 -9.87 -20.30
C LYS A 176 1.49 -10.37 -20.97
N LYS A 177 0.33 -10.01 -20.42
CA LYS A 177 -0.97 -10.42 -20.92
C LYS A 177 -2.06 -9.44 -20.50
N PRO A 178 -3.19 -9.39 -21.21
CA PRO A 178 -4.36 -8.65 -20.75
C PRO A 178 -4.88 -9.18 -19.42
N SER A 179 -5.26 -8.28 -18.51
CA SER A 179 -5.98 -8.62 -17.29
C SER A 179 -7.48 -8.72 -17.56
N ILE A 180 -8.16 -9.70 -16.97
CA ILE A 180 -9.63 -9.76 -17.00
C ILE A 180 -10.28 -8.59 -16.25
N LEU A 181 -9.56 -7.96 -15.31
CA LEU A 181 -10.07 -6.87 -14.46
C LEU A 181 -10.33 -5.59 -15.24
N VAL A 182 -9.77 -5.43 -16.45
CA VAL A 182 -10.11 -4.31 -17.35
C VAL A 182 -11.58 -4.28 -17.74
N ASN A 183 -12.30 -5.40 -17.55
CA ASN A 183 -13.73 -5.49 -17.86
C ASN A 183 -14.62 -5.07 -16.69
N LEU A 184 -14.08 -4.68 -15.54
CA LEU A 184 -14.85 -4.10 -14.43
C LEU A 184 -15.21 -2.65 -14.76
N ARG A 185 -16.50 -2.35 -14.88
CA ARG A 185 -17.00 -1.06 -15.44
C ARG A 185 -16.74 0.18 -14.57
N SER A 186 -16.36 0.01 -13.31
CA SER A 186 -16.11 1.10 -12.36
C SER A 186 -14.72 1.02 -11.72
N PHE A 187 -13.81 0.25 -12.32
CA PHE A 187 -12.49 -0.01 -11.77
C PHE A 187 -11.43 0.38 -12.79
N ASN A 188 -10.62 1.37 -12.45
CA ASN A 188 -9.47 1.73 -13.27
C ASN A 188 -8.34 0.72 -13.03
N VAL A 189 -7.84 0.07 -14.08
CA VAL A 189 -6.85 -0.99 -13.92
C VAL A 189 -5.48 -0.50 -13.43
N ILE A 190 -5.22 0.81 -13.41
CA ILE A 190 -3.99 1.43 -12.88
C ILE A 190 -4.24 2.07 -11.51
N SER A 191 -5.16 3.03 -11.42
CA SER A 191 -5.41 3.78 -10.18
C SER A 191 -6.26 3.03 -9.17
N GLY A 192 -7.02 2.02 -9.61
CA GLY A 192 -7.81 1.16 -8.73
C GLY A 192 -6.96 0.18 -7.92
N PHE A 193 -5.70 -0.08 -8.30
CA PHE A 193 -4.78 -0.82 -7.45
C PHE A 193 -4.00 0.12 -6.54
N VAL A 194 -3.99 -0.20 -5.26
CA VAL A 194 -3.24 0.58 -4.25
C VAL A 194 -2.11 -0.25 -3.64
N PRO A 195 -0.98 0.37 -3.24
CA PRO A 195 0.03 -0.30 -2.46
C PRO A 195 -0.54 -0.78 -1.12
N ASP A 196 -0.35 -2.06 -0.82
CA ASP A 196 -0.65 -2.59 0.51
C ASP A 196 0.38 -2.08 1.52
N SER A 197 -0.03 -1.18 2.42
CA SER A 197 0.86 -0.57 3.42
C SER A 197 1.47 -1.60 4.37
N MET A 198 0.77 -2.70 4.66
CA MET A 198 1.28 -3.76 5.54
C MET A 198 2.49 -4.45 4.91
N HIS A 199 2.38 -4.88 3.64
CA HIS A 199 3.47 -5.55 2.94
C HIS A 199 4.53 -4.58 2.40
N CYS A 200 4.13 -3.37 2.01
CA CYS A 200 5.02 -2.37 1.46
C CYS A 200 5.84 -1.67 2.54
N ILE A 201 5.19 -1.09 3.55
CA ILE A 201 5.87 -0.28 4.57
C ILE A 201 6.36 -1.17 5.71
N CYS A 202 5.47 -1.93 6.37
CA CYS A 202 5.85 -2.67 7.58
C CYS A 202 6.79 -3.84 7.25
N LEU A 203 6.38 -4.75 6.35
CA LEU A 203 7.20 -5.92 5.98
C LEU A 203 8.20 -5.62 4.86
N GLY A 204 8.06 -4.49 4.15
CA GLY A 204 8.95 -4.15 3.05
C GLY A 204 10.04 -3.17 3.48
N ILE A 205 9.64 -1.93 3.77
CA ILE A 205 10.54 -0.85 4.14
C ILE A 205 11.19 -1.08 5.49
N ALA A 206 10.39 -1.33 6.54
CA ALA A 206 10.95 -1.47 7.88
C ALA A 206 11.84 -2.69 8.03
N GLU A 207 11.47 -3.83 7.43
CA GLU A 207 12.33 -5.01 7.39
C GLU A 207 13.63 -4.73 6.62
N GLN A 208 13.56 -4.04 5.47
CA GLN A 208 14.74 -3.68 4.68
C GLN A 208 15.72 -2.81 5.50
N PHE A 209 15.25 -1.74 6.13
CA PHE A 209 16.11 -0.86 6.93
C PHE A 209 16.61 -1.53 8.21
N ALA A 210 15.77 -2.35 8.87
CA ALA A 210 16.22 -3.17 9.98
C ALA A 210 17.36 -4.12 9.55
N LYS A 211 17.32 -4.70 8.35
CA LYS A 211 18.44 -5.50 7.85
C LYS A 211 19.72 -4.68 7.67
N TYR A 212 19.58 -3.49 7.06
CA TYR A 212 20.73 -2.59 6.90
C TYR A 212 21.37 -2.22 8.23
N TRP A 213 20.59 -1.92 9.27
CA TRP A 213 21.15 -1.50 10.55
C TRP A 213 21.63 -2.67 11.40
N PHE A 214 20.92 -3.79 11.42
CA PHE A 214 21.14 -4.85 12.41
C PHE A 214 21.85 -6.12 11.90
N ASP A 215 21.92 -6.38 10.58
CA ASP A 215 22.68 -7.52 10.05
C ASP A 215 23.73 -7.16 8.98
N THR A 216 24.08 -5.88 8.86
CA THR A 216 25.35 -5.48 8.24
C THR A 216 26.39 -5.14 9.30
N SER A 217 27.66 -5.12 8.92
CA SER A 217 28.77 -4.79 9.82
C SER A 217 29.81 -3.97 9.08
N ASN A 218 30.51 -3.08 9.79
CA ASN A 218 31.57 -2.22 9.26
C ASN A 218 31.12 -1.25 8.14
N ILE A 219 29.86 -0.82 8.15
CA ILE A 219 29.31 0.21 7.26
C ILE A 219 28.81 1.37 8.14
N PRO A 220 28.82 2.65 7.69
CA PRO A 220 28.49 3.78 8.56
C PRO A 220 27.12 3.76 9.26
N PHE A 221 26.17 2.98 8.74
CA PHE A 221 24.81 2.83 9.28
C PHE A 221 24.58 1.49 9.99
N SER A 222 25.63 0.67 10.17
CA SER A 222 25.54 -0.59 10.90
C SER A 222 25.59 -0.34 12.42
N LEU A 223 24.85 -1.16 13.17
CA LEU A 223 24.91 -1.22 14.62
C LEU A 223 25.92 -2.30 15.05
N SER A 224 26.68 -2.01 16.10
CA SER A 224 27.53 -3.01 16.75
C SER A 224 26.70 -3.98 17.60
N ASN A 225 27.28 -5.14 17.95
CA ASN A 225 26.59 -6.11 18.82
C ASN A 225 26.23 -5.53 20.19
N GLU A 226 27.07 -4.64 20.73
CA GLU A 226 26.83 -3.96 22.00
C GLU A 226 25.61 -3.01 21.88
N GLU A 227 25.56 -2.24 20.81
CA GLU A 227 24.43 -1.33 20.53
C GLU A 227 23.13 -2.09 20.28
N ILE A 228 23.19 -3.23 19.57
CA ILE A 228 22.04 -4.11 19.39
C ILE A 228 21.54 -4.63 20.74
N ASN A 229 22.42 -4.99 21.67
CA ASN A 229 22.02 -5.40 23.02
C ASN A 229 21.36 -4.27 23.80
N ILE A 230 21.89 -3.04 23.70
CA ILE A 230 21.29 -1.84 24.31
C ILE A 230 19.89 -1.61 23.75
N ILE A 231 19.74 -1.64 22.41
CA ILE A 231 18.46 -1.47 21.73
C ILE A 231 17.46 -2.53 22.17
N ASP A 232 17.88 -3.79 22.25
CA ASP A 232 17.02 -4.91 22.62
C ASP A 232 16.47 -4.76 24.05
N ASP A 233 17.33 -4.41 25.00
CA ASP A 233 16.95 -4.12 26.39
C ASP A 233 15.96 -2.93 26.47
N LEU A 234 16.20 -1.87 25.68
CA LEU A 234 15.27 -0.74 25.60
C LEU A 234 13.90 -1.13 25.04
N VAL A 235 13.85 -1.90 23.94
CA VAL A 235 12.58 -2.38 23.35
C VAL A 235 11.78 -3.18 24.38
N LEU A 236 12.44 -4.10 25.10
CA LEU A 236 11.78 -4.97 26.08
C LEU A 236 11.28 -4.20 27.31
N LYS A 237 11.89 -3.05 27.65
CA LYS A 237 11.47 -2.18 28.74
C LYS A 237 10.31 -1.26 28.39
N ILE A 238 10.02 -1.04 27.10
CA ILE A 238 8.94 -0.14 26.70
C ILE A 238 7.59 -0.74 27.07
N LYS A 239 6.87 -0.04 27.95
CA LYS A 239 5.46 -0.32 28.26
C LYS A 239 4.60 0.27 27.16
N ALA A 240 4.11 -0.58 26.28
CA ALA A 240 3.19 -0.18 25.22
C ALA A 240 1.86 0.36 25.83
N PRO A 241 1.31 1.48 25.34
CA PRO A 241 -0.04 1.91 25.69
C PRO A 241 -1.06 0.81 25.35
N ASN A 242 -2.19 0.73 26.09
CA ASN A 242 -3.26 -0.26 25.85
C ASN A 242 -3.81 -0.25 24.42
N GLN A 243 -3.60 0.83 23.66
CA GLN A 243 -3.97 0.98 22.25
C GLN A 243 -3.10 0.16 21.30
N ILE A 244 -1.94 -0.33 21.76
CA ILE A 244 -1.05 -1.19 20.98
C ILE A 244 -1.48 -2.65 21.18
N ALA A 245 -2.09 -3.23 20.16
CA ALA A 245 -2.64 -4.59 20.19
C ALA A 245 -1.61 -5.71 20.41
N ARG A 246 -0.30 -5.43 20.36
CA ARG A 246 0.76 -6.44 20.44
C ARG A 246 2.07 -5.84 20.97
N LEU A 247 2.62 -6.43 22.03
CA LEU A 247 3.97 -6.10 22.51
C LEU A 247 5.01 -6.48 21.45
N SER A 248 6.07 -5.69 21.31
CA SER A 248 7.16 -6.04 20.39
C SER A 248 8.08 -7.07 21.03
N ARG A 249 8.42 -8.08 20.25
CA ARG A 249 9.49 -9.02 20.58
C ARG A 249 10.87 -8.38 20.40
N SER A 250 11.88 -9.11 20.83
CA SER A 250 13.29 -8.77 20.66
C SER A 250 13.64 -8.36 19.22
N MET A 251 14.46 -7.32 19.06
CA MET A 251 14.97 -6.91 17.74
C MET A 251 16.03 -7.89 17.20
N LYS A 252 16.52 -8.81 18.03
CA LYS A 252 17.33 -9.95 17.60
C LYS A 252 16.49 -10.95 16.79
N GLU A 253 15.18 -11.00 17.02
CA GLU A 253 14.22 -11.83 16.28
C GLU A 253 13.60 -11.11 15.07
N ARG A 254 14.17 -9.98 14.62
CA ARG A 254 13.61 -9.13 13.53
C ARG A 254 13.16 -9.87 12.27
N SER A 255 13.85 -10.95 11.90
CA SER A 255 13.48 -11.79 10.73
C SER A 255 12.12 -12.48 10.88
N TRP A 256 11.60 -12.58 12.10
CA TRP A 256 10.32 -13.22 12.42
C TRP A 256 9.27 -12.22 12.90
N LEU A 257 9.58 -10.93 12.97
CA LEU A 257 8.64 -9.90 13.40
C LEU A 257 7.47 -9.81 12.44
N LYS A 258 6.25 -9.72 12.99
CA LYS A 258 5.04 -9.57 12.19
C LYS A 258 4.84 -8.12 11.80
N ALA A 259 4.00 -7.88 10.80
CA ALA A 259 3.72 -6.53 10.31
C ALA A 259 3.29 -5.56 11.42
N ARG A 260 2.47 -6.01 12.38
CA ARG A 260 2.03 -5.20 13.52
C ARG A 260 3.18 -4.79 14.46
N GLU A 261 4.21 -5.63 14.57
CA GLU A 261 5.40 -5.31 15.37
C GLU A 261 6.28 -4.29 14.65
N PHE A 262 6.44 -4.43 13.33
CA PHE A 262 7.10 -3.39 12.53
C PHE A 262 6.31 -2.07 12.50
N GLU A 263 4.98 -2.11 12.51
CA GLU A 263 4.14 -0.93 12.63
C GLU A 263 4.45 -0.18 13.94
N ASN A 264 4.51 -0.90 15.06
CA ASN A 264 4.88 -0.32 16.36
C ASN A 264 6.31 0.21 16.36
N TRP A 265 7.24 -0.55 15.76
CA TRP A 265 8.63 -0.12 15.59
C TRP A 265 8.70 1.22 14.87
N ILE A 266 8.03 1.36 13.72
CA ILE A 266 7.99 2.62 12.97
C ILE A 266 7.39 3.74 13.83
N LEU A 267 6.18 3.56 14.35
CA LEU A 267 5.41 4.68 14.93
C LEU A 267 5.88 5.11 16.33
N TYR A 268 6.41 4.18 17.14
CA TYR A 268 6.58 4.42 18.57
C TYR A 268 7.99 4.15 19.09
N TYR A 269 8.70 3.15 18.58
CA TYR A 269 9.93 2.66 19.24
C TYR A 269 11.20 3.11 18.55
N SER A 270 11.25 3.09 17.22
CA SER A 270 12.45 3.32 16.43
C SER A 270 13.15 4.65 16.74
N LEU A 271 12.44 5.79 16.68
CA LEU A 271 13.06 7.10 16.90
C LEU A 271 13.64 7.29 18.32
N PRO A 272 12.89 7.10 19.42
CA PRO A 272 13.43 7.31 20.76
C PRO A 272 14.54 6.33 21.13
N ILE A 273 14.60 5.16 20.47
CA ILE A 273 15.65 4.18 20.69
C ILE A 273 16.90 4.51 19.86
N LEU A 274 16.74 4.70 18.55
CA LEU A 274 17.88 4.89 17.64
C LEU A 274 18.61 6.21 17.90
N ILE A 275 17.94 7.23 18.43
CA ILE A 275 18.59 8.50 18.82
C ILE A 275 19.58 8.33 19.98
N THR A 276 19.51 7.22 20.73
CA THR A 276 20.48 6.93 21.80
C THR A 276 21.83 6.46 21.25
N ILE A 277 21.91 6.18 19.94
CA ILE A 277 23.12 5.72 19.24
C ILE A 277 23.67 6.88 18.39
N PRO A 278 24.74 7.58 18.84
CA PRO A 278 25.11 8.88 18.27
C PRO A 278 25.49 8.86 16.78
N HIS A 279 26.19 7.83 16.29
CA HIS A 279 26.59 7.77 14.88
C HIS A 279 25.41 7.51 13.93
N MET A 280 24.26 7.06 14.46
CA MET A 280 23.06 6.79 13.68
C MET A 280 22.22 8.04 13.39
N LEU A 281 22.64 9.25 13.79
CA LEU A 281 21.84 10.47 13.67
C LEU A 281 21.33 10.72 12.25
N ILE A 282 22.15 10.51 11.22
CA ILE A 282 21.75 10.66 9.80
C ILE A 282 20.66 9.64 9.45
N CYS A 283 20.80 8.39 9.90
CA CYS A 283 19.80 7.34 9.70
C CYS A 283 18.50 7.66 10.42
N VAL A 284 18.56 8.23 11.62
CA VAL A 284 17.40 8.66 12.41
C VAL A 284 16.65 9.79 11.70
N GLN A 285 17.35 10.80 11.18
CA GLN A 285 16.75 11.89 10.41
C GLN A 285 16.13 11.41 9.09
N HIS A 286 16.78 10.45 8.43
CA HIS A 286 16.22 9.81 7.25
C HIS A 286 14.96 9.01 7.60
N TRP A 287 15.01 8.19 8.63
CA TRP A 287 13.91 7.35 9.09
C TRP A 287 12.73 8.15 9.62
N SER A 288 12.96 9.30 10.27
CA SER A 288 11.89 10.16 10.78
C SER A 288 10.96 10.65 9.68
N LEU A 289 11.44 10.77 8.43
CA LEU A 289 10.59 11.06 7.27
C LEU A 289 9.52 9.98 7.08
N LEU A 290 9.89 8.70 7.20
CA LEU A 290 8.94 7.59 7.10
C LEU A 290 7.98 7.58 8.29
N VAL A 291 8.50 7.78 9.51
CA VAL A 291 7.67 7.80 10.72
C VAL A 291 6.60 8.88 10.64
N GLU A 292 6.97 10.08 10.20
CA GLU A 292 6.04 11.20 10.03
C GLU A 292 5.01 10.90 8.95
N VAL A 293 5.43 10.42 7.78
CA VAL A 293 4.51 10.02 6.70
C VAL A 293 3.53 8.96 7.18
N PHE A 294 4.04 7.90 7.81
CA PHE A 294 3.22 6.78 8.24
C PHE A 294 2.25 7.22 9.34
N HIS A 295 2.65 8.13 10.22
CA HIS A 295 1.75 8.76 11.17
C HIS A 295 0.66 9.61 10.50
N ILE A 296 1.01 10.42 9.48
CA ILE A 296 0.05 11.27 8.76
C ILE A 296 -0.98 10.42 8.02
N LEU A 297 -0.53 9.41 7.28
CA LEU A 297 -1.36 8.62 6.37
C LEU A 297 -2.22 7.56 7.08
N ASN A 298 -1.98 7.28 8.36
CA ASN A 298 -2.83 6.41 9.19
C ASN A 298 -3.82 7.18 10.08
N ARG A 299 -4.03 8.48 9.87
CA ARG A 299 -5.04 9.22 10.63
C ARG A 299 -6.44 8.92 10.12
N ASP A 300 -7.42 8.89 11.02
CA ASP A 300 -8.84 8.74 10.67
C ASP A 300 -9.35 9.85 9.73
N LYS A 301 -8.73 11.03 9.80
CA LYS A 301 -9.06 12.19 8.97
C LYS A 301 -7.77 12.82 8.47
N ILE A 302 -7.67 12.94 7.14
CA ILE A 302 -6.49 13.47 6.46
C ILE A 302 -6.93 14.60 5.54
N ARG A 303 -6.21 15.73 5.60
CA ARG A 303 -6.43 16.88 4.72
C ARG A 303 -5.51 16.82 3.51
N LYS A 304 -5.94 17.38 2.38
CA LYS A 304 -5.14 17.43 1.12
C LYS A 304 -3.74 18.02 1.29
N ASN A 305 -3.59 19.05 2.12
CA ASN A 305 -2.27 19.64 2.40
C ASN A 305 -1.36 18.68 3.18
N GLN A 306 -1.91 17.82 4.03
CA GLN A 306 -1.16 16.78 4.74
C GLN A 306 -0.71 15.67 3.79
N ILE A 307 -1.54 15.29 2.81
CA ILE A 307 -1.16 14.33 1.76
C ILE A 307 -0.04 14.92 0.89
N THR A 308 -0.17 16.20 0.51
CA THR A 308 0.86 16.92 -0.25
C THR A 308 2.18 16.99 0.53
N HIS A 309 2.11 17.19 1.85
CA HIS A 309 3.29 17.15 2.72
C HIS A 309 3.90 15.75 2.78
N ALA A 310 3.07 14.71 2.99
CA ALA A 310 3.51 13.33 2.99
C ALA A 310 4.19 12.94 1.67
N ASP A 311 3.65 13.34 0.52
CA ASP A 311 4.27 13.13 -0.81
C ASP A 311 5.68 13.74 -0.90
N LYS A 312 5.86 14.98 -0.41
CA LYS A 312 7.18 15.63 -0.36
C LYS A 312 8.16 14.86 0.53
N LEU A 313 7.71 14.38 1.68
CA LEU A 313 8.54 13.59 2.59
C LEU A 313 8.92 12.23 1.98
N LEU A 314 7.98 11.56 1.30
CA LEU A 314 8.22 10.29 0.61
C LEU A 314 9.27 10.45 -0.50
N LYS A 315 9.17 11.51 -1.31
CA LYS A 315 10.17 11.83 -2.35
C LYS A 315 11.56 12.04 -1.74
N LYS A 316 11.65 12.79 -0.63
CA LYS A 316 12.92 12.98 0.10
C LYS A 316 13.47 11.66 0.66
N LEU A 317 12.62 10.85 1.28
CA LEU A 317 12.97 9.55 1.85
C LEU A 317 13.55 8.63 0.76
N VAL A 318 12.92 8.56 -0.41
CA VAL A 318 13.39 7.77 -1.56
C VAL A 318 14.72 8.30 -2.08
N ALA A 319 14.85 9.62 -2.26
CA ALA A 319 16.10 10.23 -2.73
C ALA A 319 17.28 9.95 -1.79
N TYR A 320 17.06 10.11 -0.49
CA TYR A 320 18.05 9.85 0.54
C TYR A 320 18.35 8.35 0.73
N THR A 321 17.43 7.46 0.34
CA THR A 321 17.69 6.02 0.36
C THR A 321 18.83 5.67 -0.60
N GLU A 322 18.81 6.19 -1.83
CA GLU A 322 19.89 5.96 -2.78
C GLU A 322 21.20 6.59 -2.30
N LEU A 323 21.13 7.83 -1.79
CA LEU A 323 22.28 8.58 -1.33
C LEU A 323 23.02 7.88 -0.17
N TYR A 324 22.28 7.37 0.83
CA TYR A 324 22.88 6.79 2.03
C TYR A 324 23.12 5.28 1.96
N TYR A 325 22.31 4.54 1.20
CA TYR A 325 22.33 3.07 1.18
C TYR A 325 22.67 2.48 -0.20
N SER A 326 23.04 3.31 -1.18
CA SER A 326 23.34 2.98 -2.57
C SER A 326 22.14 2.58 -3.44
N GLN A 327 22.39 2.45 -4.75
CA GLN A 327 21.43 1.95 -5.73
C GLN A 327 20.91 0.54 -5.41
N ALA A 328 21.68 -0.28 -4.70
CA ALA A 328 21.23 -1.61 -4.29
C ALA A 328 20.04 -1.56 -3.32
N ALA A 329 19.88 -0.46 -2.57
CA ALA A 329 18.76 -0.23 -1.67
C ALA A 329 17.47 0.21 -2.37
N MET A 330 17.52 0.58 -3.66
CA MET A 330 16.38 1.07 -4.43
C MET A 330 15.46 -0.07 -4.90
N THR A 331 14.91 -0.82 -3.95
CA THR A 331 14.00 -1.93 -4.17
C THR A 331 12.65 -1.45 -4.72
N TYR A 332 11.84 -2.39 -5.21
CA TYR A 332 10.48 -2.09 -5.61
C TYR A 332 9.67 -1.44 -4.48
N ASN A 333 9.79 -1.93 -3.24
CA ASN A 333 9.08 -1.35 -2.10
C ASN A 333 9.48 0.10 -1.85
N VAL A 334 10.77 0.45 -1.97
CA VAL A 334 11.23 1.85 -1.91
C VAL A 334 10.59 2.68 -3.02
N HIS A 335 10.50 2.16 -4.24
CA HIS A 335 9.84 2.86 -5.34
C HIS A 335 8.32 3.00 -5.15
N GLN A 336 7.65 1.99 -4.58
CA GLN A 336 6.20 2.04 -4.29
C GLN A 336 5.84 3.21 -3.39
N LEU A 337 6.77 3.67 -2.53
CA LEU A 337 6.58 4.83 -1.67
C LEU A 337 6.20 6.10 -2.46
N LEU A 338 6.70 6.27 -3.68
CA LEU A 338 6.36 7.42 -4.53
C LEU A 338 4.88 7.43 -4.98
N HIS A 339 4.18 6.30 -4.85
CA HIS A 339 2.80 6.13 -5.30
C HIS A 339 1.79 6.08 -4.15
N ILE A 340 2.25 6.05 -2.88
CA ILE A 340 1.38 5.93 -1.71
C ILE A 340 0.48 7.16 -1.54
N ALA A 341 1.05 8.36 -1.60
CA ALA A 341 0.27 9.58 -1.39
C ALA A 341 -0.85 9.72 -2.44
N GLN A 342 -0.56 9.42 -3.71
CA GLN A 342 -1.56 9.40 -4.78
C GLN A 342 -2.66 8.36 -4.50
N SER A 343 -2.28 7.19 -3.98
CA SER A 343 -3.24 6.12 -3.66
C SER A 343 -4.20 6.45 -2.52
N VAL A 344 -3.85 7.43 -1.67
CA VAL A 344 -4.75 7.93 -0.62
C VAL A 344 -5.74 8.95 -1.17
N THR A 345 -5.35 9.72 -2.19
CA THR A 345 -6.22 10.71 -2.86
C THR A 345 -7.21 10.08 -3.85
N ASN A 346 -6.87 8.90 -4.35
CA ASN A 346 -7.70 8.05 -5.22
C ASN A 346 -8.85 7.46 -4.41
#